data_AF-A0A9W7FAM7-F1
#
_entry.id   AF-A0A9W7FAM7-F1
#
_cell.length_a   1.000
_cell.length_b   1.000
_cell.length_c   1.000
_cell.angle_alpha   90.00
_cell.angle_beta   90.00
_cell.angle_gamma   90.00
#
_symmetry.space_group_name_H-M   'P 1'
#
loop_
_entity.id
_entity.type
_entity.pdbx_description
1 polymer ?
#
loop_
_entity_poly.entity_id
_entity_poly.type
_entity_poly.pdbx_seq_one_letter_code
_entity_poly.pdbx_strand_id
1 'polypeptide(L)'
;MISYDWDASPEQRRKVPFYYGYIPDKALSRAVCFLSMMSLSFARVMLRTFSCALLAMVNKRWLLYYIAADMGLFFLYKIVRRDFFYYANLKGLIRLVLSIPERFTIKLMADFTMLIHLRGPTEMGGFWFLQVKMLMGGEEEK
;
A
#
# COMPACT_ATOMS: atom_id res chain seq x y z
N MET A 1 -0.10 -7.29 13.69
CA MET A 1 -0.63 -6.56 12.52
C MET A 1 -0.94 -5.16 12.99
N ILE A 2 -0.04 -4.18 12.78
CA ILE A 2 -0.13 -2.87 13.46
C ILE A 2 -1.49 -2.18 13.30
N SER A 3 -2.12 -2.30 12.12
CA SER A 3 -3.46 -1.74 11.87
C SER A 3 -4.54 -2.36 12.77
N TYR A 4 -4.46 -3.67 13.03
CA TYR A 4 -5.42 -4.38 13.86
C TYR A 4 -5.25 -4.01 15.34
N ASP A 5 -4.01 -3.91 15.81
CA ASP A 5 -3.70 -3.59 17.21
C ASP A 5 -4.12 -2.15 17.53
N TRP A 6 -3.84 -1.21 16.62
CA TRP A 6 -4.29 0.17 16.73
C TRP A 6 -5.80 0.31 16.62
N ASP A 7 -6.45 -0.38 15.68
CA ASP A 7 -7.90 -0.34 15.60
C ASP A 7 -8.56 -0.98 16.82
N ALA A 8 -8.02 -2.05 17.40
CA ALA A 8 -8.58 -2.67 18.59
C ALA A 8 -8.39 -1.86 19.89
N SER A 9 -7.47 -0.89 19.89
CA SER A 9 -7.17 -0.08 21.07
C SER A 9 -8.20 1.06 21.26
N PRO A 10 -8.83 1.18 22.45
CA PRO A 10 -9.78 2.27 22.71
C PRO A 10 -9.16 3.66 22.61
N GLU A 11 -7.89 3.79 22.98
CA GLU A 11 -7.16 5.06 22.93
C GLU A 11 -6.98 5.59 21.51
N GLN A 12 -6.56 4.74 20.57
CA GLN A 12 -6.36 5.17 19.19
C GLN A 12 -7.69 5.44 18.47
N ARG A 13 -8.74 4.67 18.78
CA ARG A 13 -10.11 4.95 18.30
C ARG A 13 -10.60 6.34 18.74
N ARG A 14 -10.27 6.77 19.97
CA ARG A 14 -10.61 8.11 20.45
C ARG A 14 -9.79 9.21 19.77
N LYS A 15 -8.52 8.96 19.48
CA LYS A 15 -7.64 9.95 18.82
C LYS A 15 -8.02 10.21 17.36
N VAL A 16 -8.42 9.17 16.63
CA VAL A 16 -8.73 9.25 15.19
C VAL A 16 -9.96 8.39 14.85
N PRO A 17 -11.17 8.82 15.28
CA PRO A 17 -12.40 8.05 15.15
C PRO A 17 -12.87 7.87 13.70
N PHE A 18 -12.44 8.75 12.79
CA PHE A 18 -12.72 8.62 11.35
C PHE A 18 -11.82 7.60 10.66
N TYR A 19 -10.70 7.21 11.28
CA TYR A 19 -9.72 6.32 10.68
C TYR A 19 -9.77 4.90 11.27
N TYR A 20 -9.99 4.80 12.58
CA TYR A 20 -10.15 3.54 13.31
C TYR A 20 -11.60 3.35 13.77
N GLY A 21 -12.03 2.10 13.88
CA GLY A 21 -13.40 1.69 14.14
C GLY A 21 -13.96 0.71 13.10
N TYR A 22 -13.12 0.21 12.19
CA TYR A 22 -13.56 -0.75 11.17
C TYR A 22 -13.57 -2.20 11.66
N ILE A 23 -12.94 -2.50 12.80
CA ILE A 23 -13.00 -3.84 13.41
C ILE A 23 -14.19 -3.92 14.37
N PRO A 24 -15.13 -4.86 14.16
CA PRO A 24 -16.29 -5.02 15.02
C PRO A 24 -15.89 -5.58 16.40
N ASP A 25 -16.65 -5.21 17.45
CA ASP A 25 -16.34 -5.60 18.84
C ASP A 25 -16.70 -7.06 19.17
N LYS A 26 -17.57 -7.70 18.36
CA LYS A 26 -17.97 -9.11 18.55
C LYS A 26 -16.78 -10.04 18.30
N ALA A 27 -16.55 -11.01 19.20
CA ALA A 27 -15.41 -11.92 19.16
C ALA A 27 -15.26 -12.67 17.83
N LEU A 28 -16.35 -13.24 17.30
CA LEU A 28 -16.35 -13.95 16.02
C LEU A 28 -16.02 -13.02 14.84
N SER A 29 -16.66 -11.86 14.77
CA SER A 29 -16.45 -10.89 13.70
C SER A 29 -15.02 -10.32 13.72
N ARG A 30 -14.45 -10.15 14.92
CA ARG A 30 -13.06 -9.73 15.12
C ARG A 30 -12.07 -10.80 14.65
N ALA A 31 -12.33 -12.07 14.96
CA ALA A 31 -11.52 -13.19 14.48
C ALA A 31 -11.56 -13.32 12.94
N VAL A 32 -12.76 -13.16 12.35
CA VAL A 32 -12.92 -13.16 10.89
C VAL A 32 -12.15 -11.99 10.24
N CYS A 33 -12.21 -10.80 10.83
CA CYS A 33 -11.46 -9.65 10.34
C CYS A 33 -9.95 -9.92 10.40
N PHE A 34 -9.44 -10.41 11.53
CA PHE A 34 -8.03 -10.79 11.68
C PHE A 34 -7.58 -11.82 10.64
N LEU A 35 -8.36 -12.89 10.46
CA LEU A 35 -8.07 -13.94 9.48
C LEU A 35 -8.08 -13.38 8.06
N SER A 36 -9.08 -12.56 7.70
CA SER A 36 -9.15 -11.93 6.38
C SER A 36 -7.96 -11.02 6.09
N MET A 37 -7.51 -10.24 7.07
CA MET A 37 -6.35 -9.38 6.93
C MET A 37 -5.08 -10.20 6.73
N MET A 38 -4.91 -11.28 7.49
CA MET A 38 -3.77 -12.20 7.36
C MET A 38 -3.76 -12.91 6.00
N SER A 39 -4.90 -13.46 5.58
CA SER A 39 -5.05 -14.12 4.28
C SER A 39 -4.76 -13.18 3.12
N LEU A 40 -5.22 -11.92 3.20
CA LEU A 40 -4.97 -10.92 2.18
C LEU A 40 -3.48 -10.57 2.08
N SER A 41 -2.81 -10.35 3.21
CA SER A 41 -1.37 -10.10 3.24
C SER A 41 -0.59 -11.27 2.64
N PHE A 42 -0.94 -12.50 2.99
CA PHE A 42 -0.31 -13.71 2.45
C PHE A 42 -0.51 -13.83 0.94
N ALA A 43 -1.75 -13.71 0.47
CA ALA A 43 -2.10 -13.77 -0.96
C ALA A 43 -1.37 -12.68 -1.74
N ARG A 44 -1.25 -11.47 -1.19
CA ARG A 44 -0.54 -10.36 -1.83
C ARG A 44 0.95 -10.63 -1.98
N VAL A 45 1.60 -11.13 -0.93
CA VAL A 45 3.03 -11.51 -0.99
C VAL A 45 3.23 -12.57 -2.07
N MET A 46 2.41 -13.62 -2.06
CA MET A 46 2.49 -14.70 -3.06
C MET A 46 2.29 -14.18 -4.49
N LEU A 47 1.26 -13.37 -4.73
CA LEU A 47 0.99 -12.82 -6.06
C LEU A 47 2.17 -12.00 -6.56
N ARG A 48 2.75 -11.15 -5.70
CA ARG A 48 3.86 -10.27 -6.09
C ARG A 48 5.14 -11.07 -6.34
N THR A 49 5.48 -12.03 -5.48
CA THR A 49 6.68 -12.86 -5.67
C THR A 49 6.55 -13.78 -6.87
N PHE A 50 5.37 -14.37 -7.10
CA PHE A 50 5.10 -15.18 -8.28
C PHE A 50 5.19 -14.37 -9.57
N SER A 51 4.58 -13.17 -9.60
CA SER A 51 4.67 -12.27 -10.76
C SER A 51 6.12 -11.87 -11.06
N CYS A 52 6.89 -11.51 -10.03
CA CYS A 52 8.30 -11.18 -10.19
C CYS A 52 9.14 -12.38 -10.66
N ALA A 53 8.87 -13.58 -10.14
CA ALA A 53 9.56 -14.81 -10.53
C ALA A 53 9.29 -15.16 -12.00
N LEU A 54 8.03 -15.11 -12.44
CA LEU A 54 7.66 -15.36 -13.83
C LEU A 54 8.32 -14.35 -14.78
N LEU A 55 8.28 -13.05 -14.44
CA LEU A 55 8.94 -12.01 -15.25
C LEU A 55 10.47 -12.18 -15.27
N ALA A 56 11.07 -12.58 -14.16
CA ALA A 56 12.50 -12.86 -14.08
C ALA A 56 12.91 -14.03 -15.00
N MET A 57 12.07 -15.06 -15.10
CA MET A 57 12.28 -16.21 -15.98
C MET A 57 12.19 -15.83 -17.45
N VAL A 58 11.22 -14.98 -17.82
CA VAL A 58 11.10 -14.50 -19.20
C VAL A 58 12.30 -13.63 -19.57
N ASN A 59 12.54 -12.56 -18.81
CA ASN A 59 13.66 -11.67 -19.05
C ASN A 59 13.85 -10.68 -17.88
N LYS A 60 15.05 -10.70 -17.30
CA LYS A 60 15.44 -9.82 -16.18
C LYS A 60 15.27 -8.32 -16.48
N ARG A 61 15.44 -7.88 -17.74
CA ARG A 61 15.26 -6.47 -18.12
C ARG A 61 13.79 -6.05 -18.04
N TRP A 62 12.87 -6.91 -18.43
CA TRP A 62 11.43 -6.66 -18.34
C TRP A 62 10.97 -6.57 -16.88
N LEU A 63 11.54 -7.38 -15.98
CA LEU A 63 11.31 -7.24 -14.54
C LEU A 63 11.73 -5.85 -14.03
N LEU A 64 12.91 -5.35 -14.44
CA LEU A 64 13.36 -4.02 -14.05
C LEU A 64 12.43 -2.92 -14.56
N TYR A 65 11.99 -3.01 -15.82
CA TYR A 65 11.02 -2.05 -16.37
C TYR A 65 9.68 -2.10 -15.65
N TYR A 66 9.20 -3.29 -15.28
CA TYR A 66 7.95 -3.44 -14.53
C TYR A 66 8.02 -2.77 -13.15
N ILE A 67 9.08 -3.02 -12.38
CA ILE A 67 9.28 -2.41 -11.06
C ILE A 67 9.48 -0.89 -11.19
N ALA A 68 10.30 -0.45 -12.16
CA ALA A 68 10.57 0.96 -12.39
C ALA A 68 9.31 1.73 -12.84
N ALA A 69 8.48 1.12 -13.70
CA ALA A 69 7.23 1.72 -14.16
C ALA A 69 6.20 1.83 -13.02
N ASP A 70 6.02 0.77 -12.22
CA ASP A 70 5.10 0.78 -11.07
C ASP A 70 5.52 1.84 -10.02
N MET A 71 6.81 1.92 -9.70
CA MET A 71 7.34 2.93 -8.78
C MET A 71 7.26 4.35 -9.38
N GLY A 72 7.60 4.50 -10.66
CA GLY A 72 7.56 5.78 -11.37
C GLY A 72 6.15 6.36 -11.45
N LEU A 73 5.15 5.52 -11.74
CA LEU A 73 3.74 5.93 -11.76
C LEU A 73 3.26 6.36 -10.37
N PHE A 74 3.68 5.67 -9.31
CA PHE A 74 3.35 6.05 -7.94
C PHE A 74 3.95 7.42 -7.57
N PHE A 75 5.22 7.66 -7.90
CA PHE A 75 5.84 8.96 -7.67
C PHE A 75 5.18 10.06 -8.49
N LEU A 76 4.88 9.82 -9.77
CA LEU A 76 4.16 10.77 -10.61
C LEU A 76 2.79 11.13 -10.02
N TYR A 77 2.04 10.14 -9.55
CA TYR A 77 0.77 10.37 -8.86
C TYR A 77 0.93 11.29 -7.64
N LYS A 78 1.94 11.04 -6.80
CA LYS A 78 2.20 11.87 -5.60
C LYS A 78 2.65 13.29 -5.97
N ILE A 79 3.43 13.46 -7.04
CA ILE A 79 3.84 14.78 -7.56
C ILE A 79 2.62 15.56 -8.07
N VAL A 80 1.75 14.93 -8.87
CA VAL A 80 0.53 15.57 -9.40
C VAL A 80 -0.40 15.99 -8.25
N ARG A 81 -0.52 15.17 -7.20
CA ARG A 81 -1.28 15.50 -5.99
C ARG A 81 -0.61 16.55 -5.10
N ARG A 82 0.61 17.00 -5.42
CA ARG A 82 1.45 17.90 -4.61
C ARG A 82 1.68 17.38 -3.18
N ASP A 83 1.57 16.07 -2.99
CA ASP A 83 1.70 15.37 -1.71
C ASP A 83 3.01 14.56 -1.68
N PHE A 84 4.05 14.99 -2.38
CA PHE A 84 5.29 14.22 -2.44
C PHE A 84 6.07 14.30 -1.11
N PHE A 85 6.03 15.46 -0.46
CA PHE A 85 6.88 15.77 0.68
C PHE A 85 6.17 15.50 2.01
N TYR A 86 6.59 14.44 2.70
CA TYR A 86 5.99 14.02 3.96
C TYR A 86 6.56 14.77 5.15
N TYR A 87 5.69 15.42 5.92
CA TYR A 87 5.86 15.89 7.30
C TYR A 87 6.96 16.91 7.65
N ALA A 88 8.09 16.98 6.94
CA ALA A 88 9.20 17.85 7.30
C ALA A 88 9.17 19.16 6.50
N ASN A 89 9.03 20.29 7.21
CA ASN A 89 9.19 21.65 6.67
C ASN A 89 10.67 21.98 6.39
N LEU A 90 11.36 21.10 5.67
CA LEU A 90 12.75 21.27 5.28
C LEU A 90 12.80 22.05 3.96
N LYS A 91 13.69 23.05 3.88
CA LYS A 91 13.88 23.87 2.68
C LYS A 91 14.89 23.21 1.73
N GLY A 92 14.63 23.30 0.43
CA GLY A 92 15.59 22.95 -0.62
C GLY A 92 15.75 21.45 -0.92
N LEU A 93 16.90 21.09 -1.49
CA LEU A 93 17.22 19.76 -2.03
C LEU A 93 17.13 18.63 -0.98
N ILE A 94 17.41 18.95 0.28
CA ILE A 94 17.36 18.00 1.42
C ILE A 94 15.96 17.38 1.56
N ARG A 95 14.91 18.15 1.27
CA ARG A 95 13.52 17.69 1.30
C ARG A 95 13.28 16.57 0.27
N LEU A 96 13.86 16.69 -0.91
CA LEU A 96 13.74 15.70 -1.98
C LEU A 96 14.48 14.41 -1.62
N VAL A 97 15.72 14.54 -1.13
CA VAL A 97 16.59 13.41 -0.80
C VAL A 97 16.00 12.56 0.33
N LEU A 98 15.28 13.16 1.28
CA LEU A 98 14.63 12.43 2.38
C LEU A 98 13.26 11.85 1.98
N SER A 99 12.46 12.57 1.19
CA SER A 99 11.12 12.08 0.83
C SER A 99 11.13 10.91 -0.17
N ILE A 100 12.11 10.82 -1.08
CA ILE A 100 12.20 9.70 -2.04
C ILE A 100 12.32 8.33 -1.31
N PRO A 101 13.32 8.09 -0.44
CA PRO A 101 13.48 6.79 0.21
C PRO A 101 12.33 6.46 1.16
N GLU A 102 11.73 7.46 1.81
CA GLU A 102 10.55 7.28 2.65
C GLU A 102 9.35 6.79 1.82
N ARG A 103 9.01 7.50 0.73
CA ARG A 103 7.92 7.12 -0.17
C ARG A 103 8.17 5.77 -0.83
N PHE A 104 9.43 5.48 -1.19
CA PHE A 104 9.83 4.17 -1.70
C PHE A 104 9.56 3.06 -0.68
N THR A 105 9.95 3.26 0.58
CA THR A 105 9.76 2.27 1.65
C THR A 105 8.28 2.02 1.92
N ILE A 106 7.47 3.08 2.01
CA ILE A 106 6.01 2.97 2.20
C ILE A 106 5.37 2.20 1.05
N LYS A 107 5.72 2.53 -0.19
CA LYS A 107 5.20 1.83 -1.38
C LYS A 107 5.61 0.36 -1.38
N LEU A 108 6.88 0.07 -1.07
CA LEU A 108 7.40 -1.29 -1.00
C LEU A 108 6.66 -2.12 0.07
N MET A 109 6.50 -1.57 1.27
CA MET A 109 5.75 -2.23 2.35
C MET A 109 4.31 -2.50 1.92
N ALA A 110 3.63 -1.52 1.34
CA ALA A 110 2.25 -1.67 0.91
C ALA A 110 2.07 -2.68 -0.23
N ASP A 111 3.01 -2.72 -1.19
CA ASP A 111 2.95 -3.64 -2.33
C ASP A 111 3.10 -5.10 -1.92
N PHE A 112 3.99 -5.39 -0.99
CA PHE A 112 4.22 -6.76 -0.54
C PHE A 112 3.17 -7.19 0.49
N THR A 113 2.88 -6.35 1.49
CA THR A 113 2.11 -6.78 2.66
C THR A 113 0.63 -6.40 2.62
N MET A 114 0.22 -5.50 1.71
CA MET A 114 -1.11 -4.88 1.71
C MET A 114 -1.52 -4.34 3.09
N LEU A 115 -0.58 -3.68 3.76
CA LEU A 115 -0.80 -3.17 5.11
C LEU A 115 -1.92 -2.12 5.12
N ILE A 116 -3.10 -2.49 5.67
CA ILE A 116 -4.30 -1.63 5.74
C ILE A 116 -4.03 -0.29 6.42
N HIS A 117 -3.05 -0.25 7.33
CA HIS A 117 -2.66 0.98 7.99
C HIS A 117 -2.19 2.09 7.01
N LEU A 118 -1.65 1.73 5.84
CA LEU A 118 -1.16 2.68 4.84
C LEU A 118 -2.26 3.18 3.87
N ARG A 119 -3.54 2.84 4.13
CA ARG A 119 -4.67 3.27 3.29
C ARG A 119 -4.95 4.77 3.31
N GLY A 120 -4.39 5.48 4.29
CA GLY A 120 -4.60 6.91 4.47
C GLY A 120 -4.22 7.73 3.22
N PRO A 121 -4.90 8.87 2.99
CA PRO A 121 -4.68 9.72 1.81
C PRO A 121 -3.24 10.23 1.73
N THR A 122 -2.64 10.52 2.89
CA THR A 122 -1.29 11.03 3.05
C THR A 122 -0.24 9.95 2.78
N GLU A 123 -0.52 8.69 3.11
CA GLU A 123 0.35 7.53 2.89
C GLU A 123 0.31 7.06 1.43
N MET A 124 -0.54 6.09 1.09
CA MET A 124 -0.71 5.59 -0.29
C MET A 124 -1.89 6.24 -1.02
N GLY A 125 -2.95 6.58 -0.29
CA GLY A 125 -4.26 6.93 -0.83
C GLY A 125 -5.09 5.72 -1.29
N GLY A 126 -6.41 5.83 -1.18
CA GLY A 126 -7.33 4.70 -1.41
C GLY A 126 -7.25 4.09 -2.81
N PHE A 127 -7.03 4.91 -3.84
CA PHE A 127 -6.91 4.43 -5.23
C PHE A 127 -5.70 3.51 -5.43
N TRP A 128 -4.53 3.88 -4.92
CA TRP A 128 -3.32 3.06 -5.05
C TRP A 128 -3.29 1.89 -4.07
N PHE A 129 -3.97 2.02 -2.93
CA PHE A 129 -4.11 0.93 -1.96
C PHE A 129 -4.93 -0.25 -2.53
N LEU A 130 -5.99 0.05 -3.29
CA LEU A 130 -6.91 -0.94 -3.87
C LEU A 130 -6.58 -1.30 -5.33
N GLN A 131 -5.31 -1.26 -5.75
CA GLN A 131 -4.83 -1.62 -7.09
C GLN A 131 -5.03 -3.12 -7.48
N VAL A 132 -6.23 -3.65 -7.24
CA VAL A 132 -6.81 -4.88 -7.78
C VAL A 132 -7.55 -4.59 -9.10
N LYS A 133 -7.85 -3.32 -9.42
CA LYS A 133 -8.78 -2.96 -10.51
C LYS A 133 -8.17 -2.88 -11.93
N MET A 134 -6.85 -3.00 -12.11
CA MET A 134 -6.23 -2.91 -13.45
C MET A 134 -5.91 -4.26 -14.11
N LEU A 135 -6.01 -5.39 -13.41
CA LEU A 135 -5.80 -6.72 -13.99
C LEU A 135 -7.11 -7.41 -14.45
N MET A 136 -8.28 -6.76 -14.27
CA MET A 136 -9.57 -7.23 -14.78
C MET A 136 -10.21 -6.23 -15.77
N GLY A 137 -9.39 -5.46 -16.49
CA GLY A 137 -9.84 -4.57 -17.56
C GLY A 137 -9.54 -5.09 -18.96
N GLY A 138 -9.21 -6.37 -19.09
CA GLY A 138 -8.71 -6.99 -20.32
C GLY A 138 -9.61 -8.08 -20.91
N GLU A 139 -10.93 -8.02 -20.67
CA GLU A 139 -11.91 -8.78 -21.46
C GLU A 139 -12.95 -7.79 -22.01
N GLU A 140 -12.50 -6.92 -22.92
CA GLU A 140 -13.33 -6.59 -24.07
C GLU A 140 -12.85 -7.49 -25.21
N GLU A 141 -13.56 -8.58 -25.45
CA GLU A 141 -13.54 -9.22 -26.76
C GLU A 141 -14.99 -9.48 -27.21
N LYS A 142 -15.29 -8.84 -28.34
CA LYS A 142 -16.46 -8.83 -29.23
C LYS A 142 -17.49 -9.96 -29.09
#